data_AF-A0A7X2NTF4-F1
#
_entry.id   AF-A0A7X2NTF4-F1
#
_cell.length_a   1.000
_cell.length_b   1.000
_cell.length_c   1.000
_cell.angle_alpha   90.00
_cell.angle_beta   90.00
_cell.angle_gamma   90.00
#
_symmetry.space_group_name_H-M   'P 1'
#
loop_
_entity.id
_entity.type
_entity.pdbx_description
1 polymer ?
#
loop_
_entity_poly.entity_id
_entity_poly.type
_entity_poly.pdbx_seq_one_letter_code
_entity_poly.pdbx_strand_id
1 'polypeptide(L)'
;MRSGQPAESRQSADMEIPRGGYSESVQTGYETTSSCTVFYRLMGRYVKVKAVQRGKEIMGKWRLRPWVKGSIVLLAAAGIFTLTHLNLSEEEEIAAVPSPSETPLPSAEPEVYTADIFMTGDCLIHGAVYADARQADGSYDFHLMLENLKTWTDDYDLCYYNQESILGGTKLGLSSYPMFNSPQEVGDAMTDNGFNLVSLANNHSLDRGVSGIESSMKYWNSKEQVVHAGTNLSEEERDSIPVYEVNGISYCFLSWTYGCNGLVPPADMPYLVNIYPGHEEEMLEQVRAADAKADLVIVAMHWGVEYTLEPVQEVKDLAEKLAAAGADLIIGNHPHVIEPVEYLGDTLCFYSFGNLIAAQLDTEDRIGMIGGVTVTKTVQPDGETEVSLSDARADLTFICYDSNIRNFKVVLMRDLDDSQLPNHAEIYEKYQKVLTQYDGRIRVGMK
;
A
#
# COMPACT_ATOMS: atom_id res chain seq x y z
N MET A 1 70.52 -22.30 -32.59
CA MET A 1 71.15 -20.97 -32.55
C MET A 1 70.05 -19.96 -32.27
N ARG A 2 70.00 -19.44 -31.02
CA ARG A 2 70.10 -17.99 -30.65
C ARG A 2 69.10 -17.12 -31.41
N SER A 3 68.21 -16.32 -30.81
CA SER A 3 68.08 -15.63 -29.50
C SER A 3 66.68 -14.95 -29.57
N GLY A 4 65.87 -14.70 -28.54
CA GLY A 4 66.13 -14.31 -27.16
C GLY A 4 65.36 -13.00 -26.86
N GLN A 5 64.20 -13.13 -26.20
CA GLN A 5 63.55 -12.19 -25.24
C GLN A 5 62.99 -10.81 -25.68
N PRO A 6 62.11 -10.16 -24.87
CA PRO A 6 61.15 -10.70 -23.88
C PRO A 6 59.74 -10.05 -23.90
N ALA A 7 58.86 -10.61 -23.06
CA ALA A 7 57.50 -10.21 -22.74
C ALA A 7 57.41 -8.89 -21.94
N GLU A 8 56.33 -8.13 -22.18
CA GLU A 8 55.89 -7.02 -21.34
C GLU A 8 54.65 -7.42 -20.52
N SER A 9 54.80 -7.36 -19.22
CA SER A 9 53.76 -7.35 -18.20
C SER A 9 53.00 -6.01 -18.23
N ARG A 10 51.66 -6.03 -18.26
CA ARG A 10 50.86 -4.86 -17.89
C ARG A 10 50.19 -5.07 -16.54
N GLN A 11 50.52 -4.15 -15.66
CA GLN A 11 50.11 -4.01 -14.28
C GLN A 11 48.60 -3.82 -14.15
N SER A 12 48.07 -4.42 -13.09
CA SER A 12 46.81 -4.07 -12.43
C SER A 12 46.81 -2.60 -12.04
N ALA A 13 45.80 -1.86 -12.48
CA ALA A 13 45.52 -0.53 -11.97
C ALA A 13 44.61 -0.67 -10.76
N ASP A 14 45.18 -0.46 -9.57
CA ASP A 14 44.44 -0.19 -8.34
C ASP A 14 43.65 1.10 -8.54
N MET A 15 42.31 1.00 -8.43
CA MET A 15 41.40 2.14 -8.50
C MET A 15 41.07 2.56 -7.08
N GLU A 16 41.80 3.54 -6.56
CA GLU A 16 41.48 4.21 -5.30
C GLU A 16 40.13 4.95 -5.43
N ILE A 17 39.17 4.57 -4.61
CA ILE A 17 37.89 5.27 -4.44
C ILE A 17 38.15 6.48 -3.53
N PRO A 18 37.88 7.73 -3.95
CA PRO A 18 38.09 8.89 -3.09
C PRO A 18 36.98 8.97 -2.03
N ARG A 19 37.38 8.97 -0.75
CA ARG A 19 36.52 9.37 0.38
C ARG A 19 36.40 10.90 0.38
N GLY A 20 35.27 11.41 -0.10
CA GLY A 20 34.93 12.83 -0.01
C GLY A 20 33.97 13.07 1.15
N GLY A 21 34.49 13.59 2.27
CA GLY A 21 33.67 14.20 3.31
C GLY A 21 33.36 15.66 2.97
N TYR A 22 32.13 16.09 3.19
CA TYR A 22 31.78 17.50 3.25
C TYR A 22 30.78 17.76 4.38
N SER A 23 31.27 18.46 5.39
CA SER A 23 30.48 19.29 6.30
C SER A 23 30.63 20.75 5.85
N GLU A 24 29.53 21.47 5.69
CA GLU A 24 29.24 22.75 6.37
C GLU A 24 28.10 23.52 5.68
N SER A 25 27.04 23.72 6.47
CA SER A 25 26.22 24.92 6.62
C SER A 25 25.98 25.83 5.43
N VAL A 26 24.71 25.90 5.00
CA VAL A 26 24.12 27.16 4.52
C VAL A 26 22.82 27.40 5.29
N GLN A 27 22.90 28.35 6.23
CA GLN A 27 21.75 28.99 6.87
C GLN A 27 21.17 30.05 5.92
N THR A 28 19.91 29.87 5.54
CA THR A 28 19.00 30.93 5.07
C THR A 28 17.65 30.58 5.66
N GLY A 29 17.07 31.29 6.64
CA GLY A 29 16.79 32.72 6.63
C GLY A 29 15.32 32.92 6.26
N TYR A 30 14.39 32.45 7.10
CA TYR A 30 12.96 32.73 6.95
C TYR A 30 12.45 33.54 8.14
N GLU A 31 11.99 34.75 7.81
CA GLU A 31 11.40 35.72 8.70
C GLU A 31 10.04 35.25 9.21
N THR A 32 9.89 35.27 10.52
CA THR A 32 8.63 35.09 11.23
C THR A 32 7.76 36.35 11.11
N THR A 33 6.52 36.21 10.66
CA THR A 33 5.46 37.18 11.00
C THR A 33 4.38 36.49 11.82
N SER A 34 4.29 36.93 13.08
CA SER A 34 3.23 36.56 14.02
C SER A 34 1.97 37.39 13.75
N SER A 35 0.80 36.76 13.79
CA SER A 35 -0.27 36.99 14.78
C SER A 35 -1.67 36.78 14.21
N CYS A 36 -2.44 35.86 14.80
CA CYS A 36 -3.77 36.16 15.32
C CYS A 36 -4.33 34.98 16.15
N THR A 37 -4.78 35.34 17.34
CA THR A 37 -5.38 34.53 18.40
C THR A 37 -6.84 34.16 18.06
N VAL A 38 -7.36 33.02 18.54
CA VAL A 38 -8.57 32.88 19.39
C VAL A 38 -9.09 31.42 19.47
N PHE A 39 -9.19 30.97 20.73
CA PHE A 39 -9.93 29.86 21.35
C PHE A 39 -11.27 29.39 20.72
N TYR A 40 -11.53 28.07 20.70
CA TYR A 40 -12.53 27.38 21.58
C TYR A 40 -12.64 25.83 21.38
N ARG A 41 -12.77 25.12 22.52
CA ARG A 41 -13.61 23.92 22.83
C ARG A 41 -13.26 22.48 22.38
N LEU A 42 -12.78 21.73 23.38
CA LEU A 42 -13.25 20.44 23.92
C LEU A 42 -14.51 19.75 23.32
N MET A 43 -14.36 18.41 23.23
CA MET A 43 -15.33 17.30 23.39
C MET A 43 -15.96 16.68 22.13
N GLY A 44 -15.74 15.38 22.01
CA GLY A 44 -16.80 14.43 21.64
C GLY A 44 -16.55 13.62 20.37
N ARG A 45 -16.03 12.40 20.56
CA ARG A 45 -16.02 11.31 19.58
C ARG A 45 -17.39 11.18 18.90
N TYR A 46 -17.41 11.32 17.57
CA TYR A 46 -18.55 10.94 16.73
C TYR A 46 -18.23 9.61 16.06
N VAL A 47 -18.93 8.56 16.49
CA VAL A 47 -19.15 7.34 15.73
C VAL A 47 -20.24 7.65 14.70
N LYS A 48 -19.96 7.46 13.41
CA LYS A 48 -20.93 7.67 12.32
C LYS A 48 -21.36 6.31 11.76
N VAL A 49 -22.54 5.88 12.16
CA VAL A 49 -23.36 4.94 11.38
C VAL A 49 -24.34 5.79 10.58
N LYS A 50 -24.38 5.65 9.25
CA LYS A 50 -25.26 6.42 8.36
C LYS A 50 -26.29 5.49 7.72
N ALA A 51 -27.52 5.53 8.23
CA ALA A 51 -28.69 4.98 7.55
C ALA A 51 -29.52 6.11 6.88
N VAL A 52 -29.95 5.80 5.66
CA VAL A 52 -30.62 6.63 4.65
C VAL A 52 -31.98 7.18 5.11
N GLN A 53 -32.21 8.49 4.92
CA GLN A 53 -33.53 9.11 5.04
C GLN A 53 -34.27 9.09 3.69
N ARG A 54 -35.31 8.26 3.63
CA ARG A 54 -36.31 8.18 2.55
C ARG A 54 -37.12 9.47 2.43
N GLY A 55 -37.35 9.89 1.19
CA GLY A 55 -38.22 10.99 0.84
C GLY A 55 -39.71 10.72 1.11
N LYS A 56 -40.42 11.82 1.41
CA LYS A 56 -41.83 12.10 1.05
C LYS A 56 -42.22 13.46 1.65
N GLU A 57 -41.98 14.54 0.93
CA GLU A 57 -42.78 15.77 1.05
C GLU A 57 -43.75 15.79 -0.11
N ILE A 58 -45.05 15.89 0.17
CA ILE A 58 -46.09 16.57 -0.64
C ILE A 58 -47.39 16.62 0.19
N MET A 59 -48.04 17.80 0.14
CA MET A 59 -49.44 18.14 0.47
C MET A 59 -49.83 18.53 1.91
N GLY A 60 -49.88 19.85 2.13
CA GLY A 60 -51.17 20.57 2.07
C GLY A 60 -51.98 20.70 3.36
N LYS A 61 -51.75 21.79 4.11
CA LYS A 61 -52.59 22.26 5.22
C LYS A 61 -53.95 22.78 4.70
N TRP A 62 -55.05 22.14 5.10
CA TRP A 62 -56.40 22.71 5.04
C TRP A 62 -56.89 23.09 6.44
N ARG A 63 -57.14 24.39 6.67
CA ARG A 63 -57.78 24.92 7.89
C ARG A 63 -59.30 24.86 7.72
N LEU A 64 -59.98 24.08 8.56
CA LEU A 64 -61.44 24.03 8.63
C LEU A 64 -62.00 25.16 9.52
N ARG A 65 -63.11 25.78 9.07
CA ARG A 65 -63.75 26.98 9.64
C ARG A 65 -64.81 26.65 10.73
N PRO A 66 -65.17 27.60 11.61
CA PRO A 66 -65.73 27.36 12.95
C PRO A 66 -67.19 26.87 13.08
N TRP A 67 -67.87 26.47 12.00
CA TRP A 67 -69.33 26.25 12.02
C TRP A 67 -69.77 24.78 12.17
N VAL A 68 -68.84 23.84 12.40
CA VAL A 68 -69.15 22.39 12.55
C VAL A 68 -69.38 21.95 14.01
N LYS A 69 -69.19 22.84 15.00
CA LYS A 69 -69.31 22.50 16.43
C LYS A 69 -70.73 22.52 17.01
N GLY A 70 -71.78 22.61 16.19
CA GLY A 70 -73.16 22.84 16.64
C GLY A 70 -74.14 21.66 16.57
N SER A 71 -73.75 20.46 16.12
CA SER A 71 -74.73 19.40 15.80
C SER A 71 -74.49 18.02 16.43
N ILE A 72 -73.58 17.88 17.41
CA ILE A 72 -73.25 16.57 18.04
C ILE A 72 -73.83 16.45 19.48
N VAL A 73 -74.92 17.15 19.80
CA VAL A 73 -75.56 17.04 21.15
C VAL A 73 -76.99 16.51 21.10
N LEU A 74 -77.57 16.28 19.91
CA LEU A 74 -78.95 15.75 19.76
C LEU A 74 -79.05 14.30 19.26
N LEU A 75 -77.93 13.61 19.02
CA LEU A 75 -77.90 12.17 18.67
C LEU A 75 -77.53 11.25 19.85
N ALA A 76 -77.26 11.81 21.03
CA ALA A 76 -76.88 11.03 22.22
C ALA A 76 -78.07 10.52 23.07
N ALA A 77 -79.31 10.95 22.77
CA ALA A 77 -80.49 10.59 23.59
C ALA A 77 -81.47 9.61 22.90
N ALA A 78 -81.30 9.31 21.61
CA ALA A 78 -82.14 8.34 20.90
C ALA A 78 -81.48 6.95 20.74
N GLY A 79 -80.16 6.83 20.96
CA GLY A 79 -79.43 5.56 20.87
C GLY A 79 -79.42 4.71 22.15
N ILE A 80 -79.91 5.25 23.28
CA ILE A 80 -79.87 4.54 24.58
C ILE A 80 -81.14 3.70 24.82
N PHE A 81 -82.21 3.88 24.03
CA PHE A 81 -83.47 3.13 24.22
C PHE A 81 -83.60 1.87 23.34
N THR A 82 -82.75 1.68 22.33
CA THR A 82 -82.68 0.45 21.52
C THR A 82 -81.65 -0.56 22.03
N LEU A 83 -80.98 -0.28 23.15
CA LEU A 83 -79.88 -1.09 23.70
C LEU A 83 -80.28 -1.97 24.90
N THR A 84 -81.56 -1.96 25.32
CA THR A 84 -82.03 -2.80 26.45
C THR A 84 -83.01 -3.91 26.06
N HIS A 85 -83.35 -4.08 24.77
CA HIS A 85 -84.36 -5.07 24.35
C HIS A 85 -84.01 -5.99 23.17
N LEU A 86 -82.75 -6.03 22.74
CA LEU A 86 -82.28 -7.00 21.73
C LEU A 86 -81.01 -7.70 22.20
N ASN A 87 -81.06 -8.30 23.39
CA ASN A 87 -80.09 -9.30 23.84
C ASN A 87 -80.85 -10.61 24.02
N LEU A 88 -80.88 -11.44 22.98
CA LEU A 88 -81.16 -12.88 23.02
C LEU A 88 -81.00 -13.43 21.58
N SER A 89 -79.76 -13.52 21.14
CA SER A 89 -79.33 -14.50 20.15
C SER A 89 -77.97 -15.00 20.61
N GLU A 90 -77.89 -16.28 20.93
CA GLU A 90 -76.63 -16.98 21.21
C GLU A 90 -75.75 -16.87 19.95
N GLU A 91 -74.70 -16.05 20.00
CA GLU A 91 -73.60 -16.14 19.06
C GLU A 91 -72.70 -17.29 19.50
N GLU A 92 -72.70 -18.38 18.72
CA GLU A 92 -71.67 -19.41 18.80
C GLU A 92 -70.30 -18.75 18.58
N GLU A 93 -69.47 -18.77 19.62
CA GLU A 93 -68.08 -18.35 19.58
C GLU A 93 -67.29 -19.29 18.66
N ILE A 94 -67.16 -18.93 17.38
CA ILE A 94 -66.23 -19.59 16.47
C ILE A 94 -64.83 -19.21 16.94
N ALA A 95 -64.18 -20.15 17.63
CA ALA A 95 -62.79 -20.01 18.05
C ALA A 95 -61.93 -19.61 16.84
N ALA A 96 -61.27 -18.45 16.93
CA ALA A 96 -60.31 -18.00 15.95
C ALA A 96 -59.20 -19.05 15.82
N VAL A 97 -59.08 -19.67 14.65
CA VAL A 97 -57.93 -20.51 14.32
C VAL A 97 -56.70 -19.61 14.43
N PRO A 98 -55.69 -19.93 15.26
CA PRO A 98 -54.48 -19.14 15.32
C PRO A 98 -53.84 -19.13 13.93
N SER A 99 -53.65 -17.94 13.37
CA SER A 99 -52.85 -17.75 12.15
C SER A 99 -51.52 -18.50 12.37
N PRO A 100 -51.03 -19.29 11.40
CA PRO A 100 -49.72 -19.92 11.55
C PRO A 100 -48.73 -18.81 11.86
N SER A 101 -48.06 -18.92 13.01
CA SER A 101 -46.94 -18.05 13.34
C SER A 101 -45.96 -18.20 12.19
N GLU A 102 -45.77 -17.14 11.40
CA GLU A 102 -44.65 -17.06 10.47
C GLU A 102 -43.41 -17.32 11.30
N THR A 103 -42.81 -18.49 11.11
CA THR A 103 -41.50 -18.77 11.68
C THR A 103 -40.58 -17.80 10.95
N PRO A 104 -39.91 -16.86 11.64
CA PRO A 104 -39.00 -15.95 10.95
C PRO A 104 -37.99 -16.83 10.19
N LEU A 105 -37.88 -16.60 8.88
CA LEU A 105 -36.82 -17.20 8.09
C LEU A 105 -35.50 -16.95 8.84
N PRO A 106 -34.61 -17.94 8.96
CA PRO A 106 -33.29 -17.68 9.53
C PRO A 106 -32.70 -16.47 8.78
N SER A 107 -32.36 -15.43 9.53
CA SER A 107 -31.65 -14.26 8.98
C SER A 107 -30.46 -14.81 8.21
N ALA A 108 -30.27 -14.39 6.95
CA ALA A 108 -29.08 -14.79 6.20
C ALA A 108 -27.85 -14.44 7.05
N GLU A 109 -26.85 -15.32 7.07
CA GLU A 109 -25.60 -15.06 7.77
C GLU A 109 -24.75 -14.10 6.92
N PRO A 110 -23.89 -13.26 7.53
CA PRO A 110 -22.96 -12.42 6.77
C PRO A 110 -22.02 -13.26 5.91
N GLU A 111 -21.71 -12.80 4.70
CA GLU A 111 -20.68 -13.41 3.86
C GLU A 111 -19.31 -12.82 4.24
N VAL A 112 -18.29 -13.67 4.37
CA VAL A 112 -16.94 -13.25 4.79
C VAL A 112 -15.92 -13.70 3.73
N TYR A 113 -15.10 -12.75 3.30
CA TYR A 113 -14.04 -12.91 2.31
C TYR A 113 -12.71 -12.48 2.93
N THR A 114 -11.62 -13.19 2.60
CA THR A 114 -10.28 -12.91 3.13
C THR A 114 -9.21 -12.94 2.05
N ALA A 115 -8.24 -12.05 2.17
CA ALA A 115 -7.01 -12.09 1.37
C ALA A 115 -5.79 -11.73 2.24
N ASP A 116 -4.66 -12.38 1.98
CA ASP A 116 -3.39 -12.12 2.65
C ASP A 116 -2.46 -11.34 1.71
N ILE A 117 -1.87 -10.25 2.22
CA ILE A 117 -0.95 -9.39 1.47
C ILE A 117 0.45 -9.55 2.04
N PHE A 118 1.44 -9.83 1.20
CA PHE A 118 2.87 -9.82 1.48
C PHE A 118 3.49 -8.56 0.89
N MET A 119 4.43 -7.93 1.60
CA MET A 119 5.11 -6.72 1.14
C MET A 119 6.59 -6.79 1.46
N THR A 120 7.42 -6.27 0.56
CA THR A 120 8.84 -6.03 0.79
C THR A 120 9.32 -4.79 0.04
N GLY A 121 10.59 -4.46 0.21
CA GLY A 121 11.13 -3.17 -0.19
C GLY A 121 11.84 -3.15 -1.54
N ASP A 122 12.92 -2.38 -1.57
CA ASP A 122 13.55 -1.90 -2.79
C ASP A 122 14.32 -3.00 -3.54
N CYS A 123 13.93 -3.25 -4.79
CA CYS A 123 14.65 -4.09 -5.74
C CYS A 123 15.60 -3.21 -6.57
N LEU A 124 16.76 -2.89 -5.97
CA LEU A 124 17.74 -1.95 -6.50
C LEU A 124 18.97 -2.70 -7.07
N ILE A 125 18.89 -3.03 -8.36
CA ILE A 125 19.87 -3.89 -9.02
C ILE A 125 21.14 -3.11 -9.40
N HIS A 126 22.05 -3.00 -8.43
CA HIS A 126 23.41 -2.52 -8.65
C HIS A 126 24.21 -3.43 -9.59
N GLY A 127 25.28 -2.89 -10.16
CA GLY A 127 26.14 -3.59 -11.11
C GLY A 127 26.71 -4.92 -10.59
N ALA A 128 27.01 -4.99 -9.29
CA ALA A 128 27.45 -6.23 -8.67
C ALA A 128 26.35 -7.31 -8.68
N VAL A 129 25.09 -6.93 -8.47
CA VAL A 129 23.93 -7.85 -8.41
C VAL A 129 23.69 -8.49 -9.78
N TYR A 130 23.50 -7.70 -10.84
CA TYR A 130 23.29 -8.30 -12.17
C TYR A 130 24.55 -9.01 -12.68
N ALA A 131 25.75 -8.60 -12.25
CA ALA A 131 26.97 -9.31 -12.64
C ALA A 131 27.09 -10.69 -11.94
N ASP A 132 26.50 -10.85 -10.75
CA ASP A 132 26.40 -12.13 -10.06
C ASP A 132 25.35 -13.04 -10.70
N ALA A 133 24.24 -12.47 -11.19
CA ALA A 133 23.19 -13.17 -11.93
C ALA A 133 23.62 -13.63 -13.34
N ARG A 134 24.71 -13.08 -13.89
CA ARG A 134 25.09 -13.28 -15.30
C ARG A 134 25.52 -14.72 -15.58
N GLN A 135 24.87 -15.33 -16.56
CA GLN A 135 25.16 -16.68 -17.03
C GLN A 135 26.23 -16.70 -18.14
N ALA A 136 26.78 -17.89 -18.40
CA ALA A 136 27.86 -18.09 -19.37
C ALA A 136 27.45 -17.75 -20.82
N ASP A 137 26.16 -17.87 -21.16
CA ASP A 137 25.61 -17.54 -22.47
C ASP A 137 25.24 -16.05 -22.64
N GLY A 138 25.41 -15.25 -21.57
CA GLY A 138 25.09 -13.83 -21.54
C GLY A 138 23.67 -13.49 -21.10
N SER A 139 22.84 -14.49 -20.78
CA SER A 139 21.57 -14.29 -20.07
C SER A 139 21.80 -13.97 -18.59
N TYR A 140 20.72 -13.65 -17.87
CA TYR A 140 20.75 -13.36 -16.45
C TYR A 140 19.76 -14.27 -15.72
N ASP A 141 20.17 -14.79 -14.56
CA ASP A 141 19.34 -15.61 -13.68
C ASP A 141 19.45 -15.10 -12.24
N PHE A 142 18.35 -14.58 -11.73
CA PHE A 142 18.24 -14.02 -10.38
C PHE A 142 17.61 -14.99 -9.37
N HIS A 143 17.23 -16.21 -9.78
CA HIS A 143 16.52 -17.14 -8.90
C HIS A 143 17.34 -17.55 -7.68
N LEU A 144 18.64 -17.80 -7.84
CA LEU A 144 19.49 -18.25 -6.73
C LEU A 144 19.61 -17.21 -5.62
N MET A 145 19.66 -15.91 -5.95
CA MET A 145 19.78 -14.87 -4.93
C MET A 145 18.45 -14.54 -4.23
N LEU A 146 17.33 -14.94 -4.85
CA LEU A 146 15.97 -14.73 -4.37
C LEU A 146 15.28 -16.04 -3.93
N GLU A 147 16.02 -17.15 -3.82
CA GLU A 147 15.45 -18.50 -3.69
C GLU A 147 14.55 -18.68 -2.46
N ASN A 148 14.80 -17.91 -1.40
CA ASN A 148 14.02 -17.98 -0.16
C ASN A 148 12.65 -17.30 -0.29
N LEU A 149 12.50 -16.33 -1.21
CA LEU A 149 11.28 -15.52 -1.31
C LEU A 149 10.05 -16.37 -1.59
N LYS A 150 10.18 -17.40 -2.44
CA LYS A 150 9.07 -18.28 -2.80
C LYS A 150 8.39 -18.89 -1.57
N THR A 151 9.18 -19.36 -0.61
CA THR A 151 8.65 -19.95 0.63
C THR A 151 7.96 -18.93 1.54
N TRP A 152 8.27 -17.64 1.37
CA TRP A 152 7.69 -16.56 2.17
C TRP A 152 6.40 -16.02 1.55
N THR A 153 6.22 -16.17 0.23
CA THR A 153 5.09 -15.64 -0.54
C THR A 153 4.00 -16.68 -0.84
N ASP A 154 4.29 -17.98 -0.73
CA ASP A 154 3.37 -19.08 -1.12
C ASP A 154 1.99 -19.03 -0.44
N ASP A 155 1.89 -18.50 0.78
CA ASP A 155 0.66 -18.43 1.57
C ASP A 155 -0.07 -17.07 1.47
N TYR A 156 0.27 -16.25 0.46
CA TYR A 156 -0.25 -14.90 0.25
C TYR A 156 -0.90 -14.77 -1.14
N ASP A 157 -1.96 -13.98 -1.21
CA ASP A 157 -2.73 -13.77 -2.45
C ASP A 157 -2.17 -12.60 -3.26
N LEU A 158 -1.68 -11.57 -2.57
CA LEU A 158 -1.11 -10.35 -3.13
C LEU A 158 0.31 -10.16 -2.60
N CYS A 159 1.29 -10.02 -3.47
CA CYS A 159 2.70 -9.90 -3.11
C CYS A 159 3.30 -8.65 -3.77
N TYR A 160 3.63 -7.66 -2.94
CA TYR A 160 4.15 -6.35 -3.33
C TYR A 160 5.66 -6.25 -3.23
N TYR A 161 6.28 -5.55 -4.19
CA TYR A 161 7.62 -4.97 -4.03
C TYR A 161 7.79 -3.65 -4.81
N ASN A 162 8.84 -2.88 -4.48
CA ASN A 162 9.24 -1.70 -5.25
C ASN A 162 10.29 -2.05 -6.30
N GLN A 163 9.95 -1.93 -7.59
CA GLN A 163 10.91 -2.07 -8.68
C GLN A 163 11.68 -0.76 -8.87
N GLU A 164 12.69 -0.55 -8.04
CA GLU A 164 13.40 0.73 -8.03
C GLU A 164 14.28 0.93 -9.27
N SER A 165 15.12 -0.05 -9.58
CA SER A 165 15.90 0.00 -10.82
C SER A 165 15.01 -0.31 -12.03
N ILE A 166 14.95 0.60 -13.01
CA ILE A 166 14.06 0.43 -14.17
C ILE A 166 14.40 -0.82 -15.00
N LEU A 167 13.38 -1.59 -15.39
CA LEU A 167 13.52 -2.78 -16.26
C LEU A 167 13.48 -2.41 -17.75
N GLY A 168 14.36 -1.50 -18.17
CA GLY A 168 14.49 -1.13 -19.57
C GLY A 168 15.10 -2.22 -20.44
N GLY A 169 15.77 -3.21 -19.83
CA GLY A 169 16.26 -4.42 -20.48
C GLY A 169 17.63 -4.25 -21.16
N THR A 170 18.23 -5.38 -21.50
CA THR A 170 19.60 -5.49 -22.05
C THR A 170 19.80 -4.74 -23.37
N LYS A 171 18.73 -4.57 -24.17
CA LYS A 171 18.77 -3.83 -25.46
C LYS A 171 19.06 -2.34 -25.31
N LEU A 172 18.66 -1.73 -24.18
CA LEU A 172 18.95 -0.33 -23.87
C LEU A 172 20.34 -0.15 -23.21
N GLY A 173 21.06 -1.25 -22.98
CA GLY A 173 22.35 -1.26 -22.30
C GLY A 173 22.17 -1.20 -20.78
N LEU A 174 22.69 -2.20 -20.08
CA LEU A 174 22.63 -2.23 -18.62
C LEU A 174 23.53 -1.16 -18.02
N SER A 175 23.10 -0.59 -16.90
CA SER A 175 23.89 0.36 -16.13
C SER A 175 23.54 0.29 -14.65
N SER A 176 24.46 0.76 -13.83
CA SER A 176 24.33 0.86 -12.38
C SER A 176 24.24 2.33 -11.96
N TYR A 177 24.22 2.58 -10.66
CA TYR A 177 24.39 3.90 -10.06
C TYR A 177 25.40 4.80 -10.82
N PRO A 178 25.07 6.07 -11.09
CA PRO A 178 23.90 6.81 -10.58
C PRO A 178 22.64 6.71 -11.43
N MET A 179 22.70 6.06 -12.60
CA MET A 179 21.54 5.94 -13.49
C MET A 179 21.37 4.49 -13.93
N PHE A 180 20.42 3.80 -13.33
CA PHE A 180 20.19 2.37 -13.46
C PHE A 180 19.48 1.99 -14.76
N ASN A 181 19.77 0.78 -15.21
CA ASN A 181 18.96 0.04 -16.18
C ASN A 181 19.22 -1.45 -15.99
N SER A 182 18.17 -2.20 -15.69
CA SER A 182 18.24 -3.58 -15.24
C SER A 182 17.78 -4.57 -16.32
N PRO A 183 18.28 -5.82 -16.30
CA PRO A 183 17.75 -6.90 -17.11
C PRO A 183 16.28 -7.17 -16.76
N GLN A 184 15.48 -7.60 -17.74
CA GLN A 184 14.06 -7.91 -17.51
C GLN A 184 13.87 -9.21 -16.73
N GLU A 185 14.89 -10.07 -16.77
CA GLU A 185 15.00 -11.33 -16.03
C GLU A 185 14.93 -11.13 -14.51
N VAL A 186 15.16 -9.91 -14.00
CA VAL A 186 14.88 -9.54 -12.60
C VAL A 186 13.39 -9.67 -12.31
N GLY A 187 12.56 -9.09 -13.17
CA GLY A 187 11.12 -9.16 -13.03
C GLY A 187 10.60 -10.58 -13.20
N ASP A 188 11.23 -11.40 -14.07
CA ASP A 188 10.86 -12.81 -14.24
C ASP A 188 11.04 -13.56 -12.92
N ALA A 189 12.22 -13.43 -12.28
CA ALA A 189 12.50 -14.05 -11.00
C ALA A 189 11.57 -13.55 -9.89
N MET A 190 11.20 -12.27 -9.87
CA MET A 190 10.21 -11.75 -8.91
C MET A 190 8.83 -12.38 -9.14
N THR A 191 8.36 -12.45 -10.39
CA THR A 191 7.06 -13.07 -10.69
C THR A 191 7.03 -14.57 -10.38
N ASP A 192 8.13 -15.28 -10.63
CA ASP A 192 8.27 -16.71 -10.31
C ASP A 192 8.29 -16.95 -8.79
N ASN A 193 8.74 -15.95 -8.01
CA ASN A 193 8.63 -15.90 -6.56
C ASN A 193 7.26 -15.39 -6.05
N GLY A 194 6.25 -15.29 -6.92
CA GLY A 194 4.86 -14.98 -6.53
C GLY A 194 4.50 -13.50 -6.45
N PHE A 195 5.43 -12.58 -6.78
CA PHE A 195 5.14 -11.15 -6.77
C PHE A 195 4.19 -10.76 -7.91
N ASN A 196 3.11 -10.05 -7.57
CA ASN A 196 2.04 -9.66 -8.49
C ASN A 196 1.56 -8.21 -8.31
N LEU A 197 2.14 -7.45 -7.38
CA LEU A 197 1.96 -6.01 -7.20
C LEU A 197 3.31 -5.31 -7.29
N VAL A 198 3.45 -4.37 -8.22
CA VAL A 198 4.75 -3.73 -8.51
C VAL A 198 4.64 -2.22 -8.53
N SER A 199 5.29 -1.56 -7.57
CA SER A 199 5.47 -0.10 -7.62
C SER A 199 6.56 0.26 -8.64
N LEU A 200 6.23 1.19 -9.54
CA LEU A 200 7.13 1.70 -10.58
C LEU A 200 7.47 3.19 -10.40
N ALA A 201 6.76 3.94 -9.55
CA ALA A 201 7.12 5.32 -9.23
C ALA A 201 8.18 5.36 -8.11
N ASN A 202 9.37 5.84 -8.45
CA ASN A 202 10.50 6.03 -7.55
C ASN A 202 11.48 7.04 -8.15
N ASN A 203 12.54 7.33 -7.40
CA ASN A 203 13.60 8.26 -7.81
C ASN A 203 14.40 7.81 -9.04
N HIS A 204 14.34 6.52 -9.42
CA HIS A 204 15.05 5.93 -10.55
C HIS A 204 14.15 5.60 -11.76
N SER A 205 12.85 5.92 -11.70
CA SER A 205 11.88 5.67 -12.79
C SER A 205 12.24 6.36 -14.11
N LEU A 206 13.02 7.45 -14.07
CA LEU A 206 13.39 8.24 -15.26
C LEU A 206 14.84 8.04 -15.72
N ASP A 207 15.59 7.12 -15.14
CA ASP A 207 17.03 6.95 -15.39
C ASP A 207 17.39 6.65 -16.85
N ARG A 208 16.43 6.10 -17.60
CA ARG A 208 16.52 5.80 -19.04
C ARG A 208 15.56 6.63 -19.89
N GLY A 209 14.99 7.69 -19.32
CA GLY A 209 14.02 8.58 -19.94
C GLY A 209 12.82 7.83 -20.53
N VAL A 210 12.18 8.44 -21.54
CA VAL A 210 10.98 7.91 -22.20
C VAL A 210 11.20 6.48 -22.71
N SER A 211 12.32 6.21 -23.38
CA SER A 211 12.60 4.87 -23.91
C SER A 211 12.69 3.79 -22.83
N GLY A 212 13.18 4.15 -21.63
CA GLY A 212 13.21 3.26 -20.49
C GLY A 212 11.82 2.90 -20.00
N ILE A 213 10.98 3.92 -19.81
CA ILE A 213 9.59 3.76 -19.36
C ILE A 213 8.79 2.96 -20.38
N GLU A 214 8.89 3.27 -21.68
CA GLU A 214 8.23 2.49 -22.74
C GLU A 214 8.64 1.01 -22.72
N SER A 215 9.94 0.74 -22.55
CA SER A 215 10.46 -0.64 -22.50
C SER A 215 9.99 -1.37 -21.23
N SER A 216 10.03 -0.70 -20.08
CA SER A 216 9.55 -1.22 -18.79
C SER A 216 8.05 -1.50 -18.82
N MET A 217 7.24 -0.54 -19.27
CA MET A 217 5.79 -0.67 -19.40
C MET A 217 5.40 -1.77 -20.36
N LYS A 218 6.10 -1.89 -21.50
CA LYS A 218 5.88 -2.99 -22.44
C LYS A 218 6.13 -4.36 -21.78
N TYR A 219 7.17 -4.46 -20.96
CA TYR A 219 7.48 -5.67 -20.21
C TYR A 219 6.39 -5.97 -19.18
N TRP A 220 6.04 -5.02 -18.32
CA TRP A 220 5.04 -5.24 -17.27
C TRP A 220 3.64 -5.51 -17.84
N ASN A 221 3.23 -4.81 -18.90
CA ASN A 221 1.96 -5.08 -19.60
C ASN A 221 1.92 -6.45 -20.28
N SER A 222 3.06 -7.13 -20.46
CA SER A 222 3.09 -8.51 -20.98
C SER A 222 2.87 -9.57 -19.88
N LYS A 223 2.81 -9.18 -18.61
CA LYS A 223 2.61 -10.06 -17.46
C LYS A 223 1.15 -10.05 -17.02
N GLU A 224 0.37 -11.03 -17.48
CA GLU A 224 -1.09 -11.08 -17.27
C GLU A 224 -1.53 -11.07 -15.81
N GLN A 225 -0.70 -11.57 -14.90
CA GLN A 225 -1.01 -11.68 -13.46
C GLN A 225 -0.37 -10.57 -12.62
N VAL A 226 0.24 -9.56 -13.24
CA VAL A 226 0.91 -8.47 -12.52
C VAL A 226 0.10 -7.19 -12.64
N VAL A 227 -0.19 -6.60 -11.50
CA VAL A 227 -0.65 -5.22 -11.38
C VAL A 227 0.54 -4.32 -11.07
N HIS A 228 0.67 -3.24 -11.83
CA HIS A 228 1.72 -2.24 -11.62
C HIS A 228 1.14 -0.84 -11.68
N ALA A 229 1.79 0.10 -11.00
CA ALA A 229 1.36 1.49 -10.93
C ALA A 229 2.56 2.43 -10.81
N GLY A 230 2.37 3.69 -11.17
CA GLY A 230 3.33 4.77 -10.91
C GLY A 230 4.07 5.31 -12.14
N THR A 231 4.08 4.57 -13.25
CA THR A 231 4.54 5.05 -14.56
C THR A 231 3.47 4.83 -15.62
N ASN A 232 3.33 5.75 -16.57
CA ASN A 232 2.22 5.75 -17.53
C ASN A 232 2.69 6.12 -18.95
N LEU A 233 1.94 5.73 -19.97
CA LEU A 233 2.18 6.07 -21.38
C LEU A 233 1.17 7.09 -21.92
N SER A 234 0.18 7.50 -21.11
CA SER A 234 -0.73 8.60 -21.42
C SER A 234 -1.30 9.25 -20.16
N GLU A 235 -1.87 10.45 -20.31
CA GLU A 235 -2.61 11.15 -19.26
C GLU A 235 -3.86 10.36 -18.83
N GLU A 236 -4.55 9.72 -19.79
CA GLU A 236 -5.70 8.85 -19.50
C GLU A 236 -5.32 7.65 -18.62
N GLU A 237 -4.18 7.01 -18.88
CA GLU A 237 -3.65 5.93 -18.04
C GLU A 237 -3.33 6.44 -16.63
N ARG A 238 -2.65 7.59 -16.52
CA ARG A 238 -2.29 8.20 -15.22
C ARG A 238 -3.52 8.54 -14.38
N ASP A 239 -4.56 9.07 -15.02
CA ASP A 239 -5.80 9.50 -14.35
C ASP A 239 -6.77 8.35 -14.11
N SER A 240 -6.52 7.18 -14.72
CA SER A 240 -7.33 6.01 -14.50
C SER A 240 -7.16 5.50 -13.07
N ILE A 241 -8.25 4.94 -12.53
CA ILE A 241 -8.26 4.27 -11.22
C ILE A 241 -8.84 2.87 -11.47
N PRO A 242 -8.02 1.93 -11.95
CA PRO A 242 -8.46 0.59 -12.24
C PRO A 242 -8.82 -0.12 -10.94
N VAL A 243 -9.93 -0.86 -10.96
CA VAL A 243 -10.36 -1.70 -9.86
C VAL A 243 -10.06 -3.14 -10.23
N TYR A 244 -9.31 -3.83 -9.38
CA TYR A 244 -8.96 -5.24 -9.48
C TYR A 244 -9.73 -6.03 -8.44
N GLU A 245 -9.62 -7.36 -8.47
CA GLU A 245 -10.26 -8.23 -7.48
C GLU A 245 -9.32 -9.36 -7.07
N VAL A 246 -9.33 -9.69 -5.78
CA VAL A 246 -8.69 -10.87 -5.20
C VAL A 246 -9.63 -11.51 -4.18
N ASN A 247 -9.92 -12.80 -4.31
CA ASN A 247 -10.78 -13.54 -3.37
C ASN A 247 -12.13 -12.85 -3.03
N GLY A 248 -12.76 -12.15 -3.99
CA GLY A 248 -14.02 -11.41 -3.77
C GLY A 248 -13.87 -10.03 -3.10
N ILE A 249 -12.64 -9.58 -2.91
CA ILE A 249 -12.26 -8.26 -2.38
C ILE A 249 -11.76 -7.41 -3.55
N SER A 250 -12.46 -6.33 -3.86
CA SER A 250 -12.04 -5.37 -4.88
C SER A 250 -10.94 -4.46 -4.32
N TYR A 251 -9.92 -4.16 -5.12
CA TYR A 251 -8.82 -3.29 -4.68
C TYR A 251 -8.35 -2.32 -5.75
N CYS A 252 -7.85 -1.17 -5.31
CA CYS A 252 -7.11 -0.22 -6.12
C CYS A 252 -5.65 -0.18 -5.65
N PHE A 253 -4.72 -0.03 -6.59
CA PHE A 253 -3.30 0.12 -6.31
C PHE A 253 -2.75 1.39 -6.95
N LEU A 254 -2.25 2.29 -6.12
CA LEU A 254 -1.66 3.57 -6.52
C LEU A 254 -0.19 3.59 -6.11
N SER A 255 0.66 4.26 -6.91
CA SER A 255 2.09 4.39 -6.63
C SER A 255 2.55 5.80 -6.99
N TRP A 256 3.30 6.42 -6.08
CA TRP A 256 3.75 7.81 -6.17
C TRP A 256 5.15 8.00 -5.61
N THR A 257 5.90 8.95 -6.16
CA THR A 257 7.26 9.28 -5.72
C THR A 257 7.47 10.76 -5.44
N TYR A 258 8.44 11.08 -4.59
CA TYR A 258 8.86 12.45 -4.30
C TYR A 258 9.58 13.11 -5.49
N GLY A 259 10.11 12.36 -6.44
CA GLY A 259 10.81 12.91 -7.61
C GLY A 259 11.64 11.86 -8.33
N CYS A 260 12.51 12.28 -9.26
CA CYS A 260 13.37 11.39 -10.07
C CYS A 260 14.83 11.83 -10.07
N ASN A 261 15.44 12.02 -8.89
CA ASN A 261 16.87 12.41 -8.74
C ASN A 261 17.27 13.66 -9.56
N GLY A 262 16.37 14.64 -9.65
CA GLY A 262 16.56 15.88 -10.40
C GLY A 262 16.24 15.78 -11.90
N LEU A 263 15.93 14.59 -12.41
CA LEU A 263 15.31 14.42 -13.72
C LEU A 263 13.83 14.82 -13.63
N VAL A 264 13.32 15.37 -14.73
CA VAL A 264 11.90 15.72 -14.89
C VAL A 264 11.37 15.06 -16.16
N PRO A 265 10.11 14.59 -16.16
CA PRO A 265 9.44 14.19 -17.39
C PRO A 265 9.51 15.30 -18.45
N PRO A 266 9.57 14.96 -19.76
CA PRO A 266 9.38 15.95 -20.82
C PRO A 266 8.08 16.76 -20.61
N ALA A 267 8.12 18.05 -20.93
CA ALA A 267 7.00 18.96 -20.64
C ALA A 267 5.68 18.58 -21.33
N ASP A 268 5.75 17.86 -22.45
CA ASP A 268 4.60 17.32 -23.19
C ASP A 268 4.20 15.90 -22.76
N MET A 269 4.91 15.31 -21.79
CA MET A 269 4.62 13.99 -21.22
C MET A 269 4.73 14.00 -19.67
N PRO A 270 4.05 14.92 -18.97
CA PRO A 270 4.14 15.01 -17.51
C PRO A 270 3.60 13.77 -16.78
N TYR A 271 2.75 12.98 -17.45
CA TYR A 271 2.12 11.76 -16.93
C TYR A 271 3.07 10.57 -16.79
N LEU A 272 4.30 10.63 -17.33
CA LEU A 272 5.18 9.47 -17.40
C LEU A 272 5.48 8.84 -16.04
N VAL A 273 5.57 9.66 -14.98
CA VAL A 273 5.81 9.21 -13.61
C VAL A 273 4.92 10.00 -12.65
N ASN A 274 4.29 9.30 -11.72
CA ASN A 274 3.46 9.89 -10.68
C ASN A 274 4.32 10.58 -9.61
N ILE A 275 4.59 11.88 -9.78
CA ILE A 275 5.38 12.70 -8.86
C ILE A 275 4.43 13.55 -8.00
N TYR A 276 4.47 13.38 -6.68
CA TYR A 276 3.50 14.05 -5.80
C TYR A 276 3.84 15.50 -5.41
N PRO A 277 5.12 15.96 -5.29
CA PRO A 277 5.37 17.35 -4.91
C PRO A 277 4.80 18.36 -5.91
N GLY A 278 3.93 19.26 -5.43
CA GLY A 278 3.16 20.18 -6.26
C GLY A 278 1.86 19.61 -6.83
N HIS A 279 1.60 18.32 -6.62
CA HIS A 279 0.42 17.57 -7.07
C HIS A 279 -0.22 16.77 -5.93
N GLU A 280 0.02 17.17 -4.67
CA GLU A 280 -0.42 16.40 -3.50
C GLU A 280 -1.94 16.25 -3.44
N GLU A 281 -2.71 17.30 -3.76
CA GLU A 281 -4.17 17.20 -3.78
C GLU A 281 -4.67 16.30 -4.92
N GLU A 282 -3.98 16.25 -6.05
CA GLU A 282 -4.33 15.32 -7.14
C GLU A 282 -4.14 13.88 -6.70
N MET A 283 -3.03 13.59 -6.01
CA MET A 283 -2.78 12.28 -5.39
C MET A 283 -3.88 11.94 -4.37
N LEU A 284 -4.20 12.86 -3.46
CA LEU A 284 -5.24 12.64 -2.46
C LEU A 284 -6.63 12.44 -3.08
N GLU A 285 -6.96 13.14 -4.17
CA GLU A 285 -8.21 12.94 -4.89
C GLU A 285 -8.25 11.57 -5.58
N GLN A 286 -7.13 11.07 -6.13
CA GLN A 286 -7.07 9.70 -6.64
C GLN A 286 -7.33 8.67 -5.54
N VAL A 287 -6.80 8.88 -4.33
CA VAL A 287 -7.07 8.02 -3.16
C VAL A 287 -8.56 8.05 -2.80
N ARG A 288 -9.17 9.24 -2.68
CA ARG A 288 -10.62 9.37 -2.42
C ARG A 288 -11.47 8.68 -3.49
N ALA A 289 -11.07 8.81 -4.75
CA ALA A 289 -11.78 8.21 -5.87
C ALA A 289 -11.58 6.70 -5.96
N ALA A 290 -10.46 6.16 -5.43
CA ALA A 290 -10.24 4.74 -5.23
C ALA A 290 -11.10 4.17 -4.09
N ASP A 291 -11.13 4.85 -2.94
CA ASP A 291 -11.96 4.50 -1.77
C ASP A 291 -13.45 4.43 -2.13
N ALA A 292 -13.91 5.32 -3.01
CA ALA A 292 -15.28 5.31 -3.49
C ALA A 292 -15.63 4.11 -4.41
N LYS A 293 -14.65 3.32 -4.86
CA LYS A 293 -14.82 2.29 -5.90
C LYS A 293 -14.37 0.89 -5.49
N ALA A 294 -13.53 0.76 -4.48
CA ALA A 294 -12.90 -0.50 -4.08
C ALA A 294 -13.09 -0.78 -2.59
N ASP A 295 -12.99 -2.05 -2.23
CA ASP A 295 -13.00 -2.50 -0.83
C ASP A 295 -11.67 -2.20 -0.13
N LEU A 296 -10.57 -2.14 -0.88
CA LEU A 296 -9.21 -1.94 -0.38
C LEU A 296 -8.44 -0.93 -1.24
N VAL A 297 -7.85 0.10 -0.61
CA VAL A 297 -6.97 1.08 -1.27
C VAL A 297 -5.54 0.92 -0.79
N ILE A 298 -4.67 0.45 -1.70
CA ILE A 298 -3.23 0.27 -1.46
C ILE A 298 -2.48 1.44 -2.11
N VAL A 299 -1.67 2.15 -1.33
CA VAL A 299 -0.87 3.29 -1.80
C VAL A 299 0.62 3.04 -1.53
N ALA A 300 1.40 2.79 -2.57
CA ALA A 300 2.85 2.74 -2.52
C ALA A 300 3.46 4.14 -2.63
N MET A 301 4.36 4.47 -1.71
CA MET A 301 4.98 5.77 -1.59
C MET A 301 6.50 5.62 -1.56
N HIS A 302 7.16 6.24 -2.53
CA HIS A 302 8.62 6.36 -2.53
C HIS A 302 8.98 7.76 -2.02
N TRP A 303 9.37 7.87 -0.74
CA TRP A 303 9.38 9.12 0.04
C TRP A 303 10.40 9.15 1.19
N GLY A 304 10.51 10.26 1.91
CA GLY A 304 11.40 10.36 3.07
C GLY A 304 12.83 10.73 2.69
N VAL A 305 13.78 10.35 3.55
CA VAL A 305 15.18 10.78 3.44
C VAL A 305 16.07 9.55 3.54
N GLU A 306 16.94 9.35 2.54
CA GLU A 306 17.91 8.25 2.52
C GLU A 306 18.66 8.12 3.86
N TYR A 307 18.77 6.87 4.33
CA TYR A 307 19.53 6.44 5.50
C TYR A 307 19.03 7.00 6.84
N THR A 308 17.84 7.60 6.87
CA THR A 308 17.22 8.06 8.11
C THR A 308 16.37 6.93 8.70
N LEU A 309 16.66 6.52 9.94
CA LEU A 309 15.99 5.40 10.62
C LEU A 309 14.62 5.76 11.23
N GLU A 310 14.19 7.01 11.11
CA GLU A 310 12.94 7.52 11.65
C GLU A 310 12.26 8.40 10.62
N PRO A 311 10.95 8.21 10.37
CA PRO A 311 10.24 9.00 9.40
C PRO A 311 10.21 10.46 9.82
N VAL A 312 10.63 11.33 8.91
CA VAL A 312 10.58 12.79 9.10
C VAL A 312 9.12 13.27 9.19
N GLN A 313 8.92 14.45 9.78
CA GLN A 313 7.56 14.94 10.06
C GLN A 313 6.72 15.08 8.78
N GLU A 314 7.34 15.47 7.67
CA GLU A 314 6.68 15.62 6.37
C GLU A 314 6.11 14.29 5.85
N VAL A 315 6.79 13.17 6.11
CA VAL A 315 6.31 11.82 5.75
C VAL A 315 5.13 11.43 6.64
N LYS A 316 5.22 11.68 7.94
CA LYS A 316 4.12 11.41 8.89
C LYS A 316 2.86 12.20 8.54
N ASP A 317 3.01 13.50 8.28
CA ASP A 317 1.91 14.38 7.90
C ASP A 317 1.27 13.94 6.57
N LEU A 318 2.06 13.42 5.63
CA LEU A 318 1.53 12.91 4.36
C LEU A 318 0.82 11.57 4.55
N ALA A 319 1.35 10.67 5.37
CA ALA A 319 0.70 9.41 5.72
C ALA A 319 -0.67 9.64 6.40
N GLU A 320 -0.77 10.60 7.32
CA GLU A 320 -2.04 11.00 7.93
C GLU A 320 -3.05 11.54 6.89
N LYS A 321 -2.59 12.30 5.89
CA LYS A 321 -3.45 12.81 4.81
C LYS A 321 -3.93 11.69 3.90
N LEU A 322 -3.07 10.74 3.55
CA LEU A 322 -3.43 9.55 2.77
C LEU A 322 -4.46 8.69 3.51
N ALA A 323 -4.23 8.42 4.80
CA ALA A 323 -5.18 7.73 5.66
C ALA A 323 -6.54 8.46 5.70
N ALA A 324 -6.53 9.78 5.92
CA ALA A 324 -7.75 10.59 5.92
C ALA A 324 -8.46 10.68 4.55
N ALA A 325 -7.74 10.41 3.45
CA ALA A 325 -8.29 10.37 2.10
C ALA A 325 -8.92 9.01 1.74
N GLY A 326 -8.72 7.97 2.56
CA GLY A 326 -9.27 6.63 2.34
C GLY A 326 -8.24 5.58 1.95
N ALA A 327 -6.94 5.79 2.21
CA ALA A 327 -5.97 4.71 2.08
C ALA A 327 -6.14 3.70 3.22
N ASP A 328 -6.22 2.40 2.91
CA ASP A 328 -6.23 1.33 3.91
C ASP A 328 -4.83 0.84 4.23
N LEU A 329 -3.98 0.72 3.21
CA LEU A 329 -2.61 0.23 3.31
C LEU A 329 -1.66 1.19 2.62
N ILE A 330 -0.71 1.73 3.38
CA ILE A 330 0.35 2.60 2.90
C ILE A 330 1.68 1.84 2.97
N ILE A 331 2.37 1.76 1.85
CA ILE A 331 3.63 1.03 1.69
C ILE A 331 4.74 1.99 1.30
N GLY A 332 5.64 2.28 2.24
CA GLY A 332 6.75 3.21 2.07
C GLY A 332 8.08 2.55 1.67
N ASN A 333 8.84 3.27 0.85
CA ASN A 333 10.18 2.93 0.36
C ASN A 333 10.99 4.20 0.10
N HIS A 334 12.28 4.07 -0.29
CA HIS A 334 13.30 5.12 -0.56
C HIS A 334 14.40 5.29 0.51
N PRO A 335 14.12 5.27 1.83
CA PRO A 335 15.19 5.49 2.80
C PRO A 335 16.33 4.46 2.75
N HIS A 336 16.16 3.33 2.03
CA HIS A 336 17.08 2.18 1.97
C HIS A 336 17.35 1.49 3.32
N VAL A 337 16.76 2.01 4.38
CA VAL A 337 16.75 1.45 5.74
C VAL A 337 15.31 1.27 6.18
N ILE A 338 15.08 0.35 7.12
CA ILE A 338 13.74 0.14 7.68
C ILE A 338 13.33 1.33 8.56
N GLU A 339 12.06 1.68 8.51
CA GLU A 339 11.41 2.61 9.43
C GLU A 339 10.25 1.90 10.15
N PRO A 340 9.73 2.44 11.27
CA PRO A 340 8.65 1.82 12.04
C PRO A 340 7.38 1.50 11.23
N VAL A 341 6.52 0.67 11.82
CA VAL A 341 5.17 0.36 11.32
C VAL A 341 4.15 0.91 12.30
N GLU A 342 3.08 1.51 11.77
CA GLU A 342 2.06 2.19 12.58
C GLU A 342 0.67 2.02 11.97
N TYR A 343 -0.34 1.90 12.83
CA TYR A 343 -1.73 2.05 12.42
C TYR A 343 -2.19 3.50 12.67
N LEU A 344 -2.52 4.21 11.60
CA LEU A 344 -3.08 5.56 11.60
C LEU A 344 -4.61 5.47 11.67
N GLY A 345 -5.14 5.16 12.85
CA GLY A 345 -6.53 4.73 12.99
C GLY A 345 -6.71 3.30 12.49
N ASP A 346 -7.44 3.12 11.40
CA ASP A 346 -7.68 1.83 10.76
C ASP A 346 -6.72 1.57 9.57
N THR A 347 -6.03 2.62 9.08
CA THR A 347 -5.01 2.52 8.03
C THR A 347 -3.71 1.93 8.57
N LEU A 348 -3.15 0.93 7.91
CA LEU A 348 -1.83 0.38 8.21
C LEU A 348 -0.76 1.07 7.37
N CYS A 349 0.27 1.63 8.00
CA CYS A 349 1.38 2.31 7.36
C CYS A 349 2.71 1.61 7.70
N PHE A 350 3.40 1.14 6.67
CA PHE A 350 4.82 0.80 6.73
C PHE A 350 5.60 2.00 6.19
N TYR A 351 6.35 2.71 7.04
CA TYR A 351 6.99 3.96 6.60
C TYR A 351 8.17 3.74 5.63
N SER A 352 8.94 2.65 5.82
CA SER A 352 9.98 2.19 4.90
C SER A 352 10.29 0.72 5.10
N PHE A 353 10.27 -0.06 4.01
CA PHE A 353 10.73 -1.45 4.01
C PHE A 353 12.25 -1.63 3.90
N GLY A 354 13.00 -0.57 3.58
CA GLY A 354 14.42 -0.67 3.22
C GLY A 354 14.63 -1.49 1.94
N ASN A 355 15.84 -2.04 1.76
CA ASN A 355 16.18 -2.82 0.58
C ASN A 355 15.69 -4.27 0.67
N LEU A 356 15.03 -4.76 -0.39
CA LEU A 356 14.91 -6.19 -0.65
C LEU A 356 16.25 -6.75 -1.14
N ILE A 357 16.84 -6.11 -2.15
CA ILE A 357 18.13 -6.50 -2.71
C ILE A 357 18.86 -5.28 -3.28
N ALA A 358 20.12 -5.12 -2.88
CA ALA A 358 21.00 -4.04 -3.29
C ALA A 358 22.48 -4.45 -3.05
N ALA A 359 23.43 -3.70 -3.62
CA ALA A 359 24.86 -3.87 -3.34
C ALA A 359 25.44 -2.69 -2.53
N GLN A 360 24.68 -2.18 -1.58
CA GLN A 360 25.16 -1.22 -0.58
C GLN A 360 25.99 -1.93 0.50
N LEU A 361 26.89 -1.18 1.14
CA LEU A 361 27.95 -1.74 1.97
C LEU A 361 27.67 -1.62 3.48
N ASP A 362 26.93 -0.59 3.88
CA ASP A 362 26.63 -0.35 5.28
C ASP A 362 25.66 -1.41 5.81
N THR A 363 25.74 -1.70 7.11
CA THR A 363 24.97 -2.81 7.69
C THR A 363 23.48 -2.49 7.68
N GLU A 364 23.15 -1.23 7.96
CA GLU A 364 21.81 -0.68 7.99
C GLU A 364 21.11 -0.83 6.64
N ASP A 365 21.80 -0.51 5.54
CA ASP A 365 21.25 -0.59 4.17
C ASP A 365 21.02 -2.03 3.71
N ARG A 366 21.68 -2.98 4.38
CA ARG A 366 21.54 -4.42 4.10
C ARG A 366 20.44 -5.06 4.92
N ILE A 367 19.89 -4.35 5.91
CA ILE A 367 18.74 -4.79 6.70
C ILE A 367 17.48 -4.31 5.98
N GLY A 368 16.67 -5.26 5.53
CA GLY A 368 15.35 -5.02 4.97
C GLY A 368 14.25 -5.48 5.91
N MET A 369 13.02 -5.19 5.52
CA MET A 369 11.81 -5.70 6.15
C MET A 369 10.99 -6.51 5.13
N ILE A 370 10.32 -7.53 5.63
CA ILE A 370 9.16 -8.14 5.00
C ILE A 370 7.96 -7.92 5.90
N GLY A 371 6.79 -7.74 5.29
CA GLY A 371 5.56 -7.43 5.99
C GLY A 371 4.41 -8.27 5.48
N GLY A 372 3.37 -8.38 6.30
CA GLY A 372 2.11 -8.94 5.85
C GLY A 372 0.92 -8.39 6.61
N VAL A 373 -0.26 -8.57 6.04
CA VAL A 373 -1.53 -8.20 6.68
C VAL A 373 -2.66 -9.04 6.08
N THR A 374 -3.66 -9.35 6.91
CA THR A 374 -4.88 -10.03 6.50
C THR A 374 -5.99 -9.01 6.28
N VAL A 375 -6.55 -8.99 5.08
CA VAL A 375 -7.74 -8.21 4.73
C VAL A 375 -8.96 -9.08 4.95
N THR A 376 -9.96 -8.59 5.69
CA THR A 376 -11.26 -9.26 5.84
C THR A 376 -12.36 -8.33 5.39
N LYS A 377 -13.14 -8.77 4.40
CA LYS A 377 -14.36 -8.12 3.94
C LYS A 377 -15.57 -8.91 4.45
N THR A 378 -16.49 -8.24 5.13
CA THR A 378 -17.75 -8.81 5.59
C THR A 378 -18.91 -8.09 4.90
N VAL A 379 -19.77 -8.85 4.23
CA VAL A 379 -20.99 -8.35 3.59
C VAL A 379 -22.18 -8.78 4.44
N GLN A 380 -22.85 -7.81 5.04
CA GLN A 380 -24.04 -8.03 5.86
C GLN A 380 -25.26 -8.38 4.99
N PRO A 381 -26.29 -9.04 5.56
CA PRO A 381 -27.49 -9.43 4.81
C PRO A 381 -28.28 -8.28 4.16
N ASP A 382 -28.13 -7.05 4.66
CA ASP A 382 -28.72 -5.84 4.10
C ASP A 382 -27.86 -5.21 2.99
N GLY A 383 -26.69 -5.79 2.70
CA GLY A 383 -25.72 -5.35 1.70
C GLY A 383 -24.68 -4.36 2.22
N GLU A 384 -24.72 -3.97 3.50
CA GLU A 384 -23.64 -3.16 4.09
C GLU A 384 -22.33 -3.96 4.10
N THR A 385 -21.25 -3.34 3.63
CA THR A 385 -19.92 -3.96 3.54
C THR A 385 -18.99 -3.28 4.53
N GLU A 386 -18.21 -4.09 5.25
CA GLU A 386 -17.15 -3.64 6.17
C GLU A 386 -15.85 -4.33 5.79
N VAL A 387 -14.75 -3.56 5.75
CA VAL A 387 -13.41 -4.07 5.47
C VAL A 387 -12.51 -3.74 6.65
N SER A 388 -11.64 -4.67 7.02
CA SER A 388 -10.70 -4.49 8.12
C SER A 388 -9.35 -5.14 7.83
N LEU A 389 -8.30 -4.50 8.34
CA LEU A 389 -6.93 -5.01 8.33
C LEU A 389 -6.56 -5.58 9.69
N SER A 390 -6.13 -6.84 9.72
CA SER A 390 -5.76 -7.56 10.94
C SER A 390 -4.52 -8.45 10.74
N ASP A 391 -3.95 -8.96 11.83
CA ASP A 391 -2.70 -9.73 11.83
C ASP A 391 -1.57 -9.06 11.02
N ALA A 392 -1.41 -7.74 11.23
CA ALA A 392 -0.28 -7.01 10.71
C ALA A 392 1.01 -7.60 11.30
N ARG A 393 1.91 -7.99 10.41
CA ARG A 393 3.11 -8.76 10.72
C ARG A 393 4.31 -8.15 10.01
N ALA A 394 5.47 -8.26 10.62
CA ALA A 394 6.73 -7.83 10.05
C ALA A 394 7.89 -8.70 10.54
N ASP A 395 8.86 -8.98 9.68
CA ASP A 395 10.12 -9.62 10.07
C ASP A 395 11.28 -8.98 9.28
N LEU A 396 12.50 -9.23 9.75
CA LEU A 396 13.70 -8.61 9.20
C LEU A 396 14.40 -9.55 8.22
N THR A 397 14.81 -8.97 7.10
CA THR A 397 15.67 -9.63 6.11
C THR A 397 17.06 -9.03 6.14
N PHE A 398 18.02 -9.78 5.60
CA PHE A 398 19.37 -9.32 5.41
C PHE A 398 19.91 -9.73 4.05
N ILE A 399 20.62 -8.82 3.41
CA ILE A 399 21.31 -9.07 2.14
C ILE A 399 22.72 -9.59 2.46
N CYS A 400 22.95 -10.87 2.19
CA CYS A 400 24.25 -11.52 2.28
C CYS A 400 24.97 -11.51 0.92
N TYR A 401 26.28 -11.33 0.96
CA TYR A 401 27.21 -11.57 -0.16
C TYR A 401 28.61 -11.81 0.41
N ASP A 402 29.50 -12.44 -0.35
CA ASP A 402 30.88 -12.69 0.05
C ASP A 402 31.79 -11.47 -0.07
N SER A 403 33.06 -11.60 0.33
CA SER A 403 34.03 -10.49 0.29
C SER A 403 34.33 -9.92 -1.11
N ASN A 404 33.95 -10.63 -2.18
CA ASN A 404 34.05 -10.17 -3.56
C ASN A 404 32.75 -9.54 -4.07
N ILE A 405 31.74 -9.37 -3.18
CA ILE A 405 30.41 -8.88 -3.52
C ILE A 405 29.76 -9.79 -4.59
N ARG A 406 29.82 -11.09 -4.31
CA ARG A 406 29.24 -12.19 -5.09
C ARG A 406 28.42 -13.10 -4.20
N ASN A 407 27.68 -14.03 -4.83
CA ASN A 407 26.81 -14.98 -4.14
C ASN A 407 25.75 -14.28 -3.29
N PHE A 408 25.06 -13.31 -3.90
CA PHE A 408 23.99 -12.58 -3.23
C PHE A 408 22.92 -13.55 -2.74
N LYS A 409 22.43 -13.32 -1.52
CA LYS A 409 21.25 -14.00 -0.96
C LYS A 409 20.46 -13.06 -0.07
N VAL A 410 19.14 -13.10 -0.18
CA VAL A 410 18.22 -12.49 0.79
C VAL A 410 17.79 -13.55 1.79
N VAL A 411 18.06 -13.33 3.08
CA VAL A 411 17.77 -14.29 4.17
C VAL A 411 17.03 -13.61 5.31
N LEU A 412 16.33 -14.37 6.16
CA LEU A 412 15.78 -13.81 7.39
C LEU A 412 16.90 -13.58 8.40
N MET A 413 16.85 -12.45 9.11
CA MET A 413 17.88 -12.13 10.10
C MET A 413 17.94 -13.13 11.27
N ARG A 414 16.79 -13.71 11.63
CA ARG A 414 16.70 -14.75 12.67
C ARG A 414 17.44 -16.04 12.30
N ASP A 415 17.72 -16.25 11.01
CA ASP A 415 18.40 -17.43 10.48
C ASP A 415 19.89 -17.18 10.22
N LEU A 416 20.39 -15.96 10.48
CA LEU A 416 21.80 -15.62 10.33
C LEU A 416 22.68 -16.29 11.40
N ASP A 417 23.97 -16.36 11.09
CA ASP A 417 25.04 -16.61 12.05
C ASP A 417 26.14 -15.53 12.00
N ASP A 418 27.07 -15.57 12.97
CA ASP A 418 28.17 -14.60 13.09
C ASP A 418 29.17 -14.62 11.92
N SER A 419 29.15 -15.65 11.07
CA SER A 419 29.98 -15.69 9.85
C SER A 419 29.38 -14.81 8.75
N GLN A 420 28.07 -14.60 8.76
CA GLN A 420 27.35 -13.76 7.80
C GLN A 420 27.21 -12.32 8.30
N LEU A 421 26.94 -12.15 9.60
CA LEU A 421 26.83 -10.85 10.25
C LEU A 421 27.32 -10.95 11.71
N PRO A 422 28.49 -10.40 12.05
CA PRO A 422 28.96 -10.38 13.43
C PRO A 422 27.96 -9.71 14.38
N ASN A 423 27.68 -10.35 15.52
CA ASN A 423 26.67 -9.92 16.50
C ASN A 423 25.24 -9.92 15.94
N HIS A 424 24.92 -10.81 14.99
CA HIS A 424 23.61 -10.85 14.32
C HIS A 424 22.43 -10.86 15.31
N ALA A 425 22.53 -11.58 16.44
CA ALA A 425 21.46 -11.68 17.43
C ALA A 425 21.17 -10.35 18.13
N GLU A 426 22.21 -9.59 18.50
CA GLU A 426 22.06 -8.26 19.12
C GLU A 426 21.50 -7.24 18.12
N ILE A 427 21.95 -7.31 16.87
CA ILE A 427 21.46 -6.47 15.78
C ILE A 427 19.99 -6.80 15.50
N TYR A 428 19.62 -8.07 15.41
CA TYR A 428 18.23 -8.50 15.24
C TYR A 428 17.34 -7.96 16.37
N GLU A 429 17.75 -8.09 17.64
CA GLU A 429 16.99 -7.54 18.77
C GLU A 429 16.84 -6.01 18.71
N LYS A 430 17.88 -5.30 18.24
CA LYS A 430 17.84 -3.85 18.05
C LYS A 430 16.80 -3.46 17.00
N TYR A 431 16.85 -4.05 15.81
CA TYR A 431 15.97 -3.67 14.69
C TYR A 431 14.55 -4.23 14.82
N GLN A 432 14.37 -5.35 15.53
CA GLN A 432 13.04 -5.86 15.85
C GLN A 432 12.22 -4.83 16.64
N LYS A 433 12.87 -4.03 17.50
CA LYS A 433 12.21 -2.97 18.27
C LYS A 433 11.72 -1.83 17.38
N VAL A 434 12.35 -1.58 16.23
CA VAL A 434 11.91 -0.57 15.26
C VAL A 434 10.55 -0.95 14.69
N LEU A 435 10.35 -2.23 14.35
CA LEU A 435 9.10 -2.75 13.77
C LEU A 435 7.87 -2.44 14.63
N THR A 436 8.01 -2.54 15.95
CA THR A 436 6.91 -2.38 16.91
C THR A 436 6.98 -1.05 17.67
N GLN A 437 7.85 -0.13 17.25
CA GLN A 437 8.16 1.07 18.04
C GLN A 437 6.95 2.00 18.18
N TYR A 438 6.19 2.16 17.10
CA TYR A 438 5.03 3.05 17.07
C TYR A 438 3.74 2.31 17.43
N ASP A 439 3.65 1.00 17.14
CA ASP A 439 2.46 0.23 17.44
C ASP A 439 2.77 -1.19 17.93
N GLY A 440 2.30 -1.51 19.15
CA GLY A 440 2.47 -2.82 19.76
C GLY A 440 1.53 -3.91 19.20
N ARG A 441 0.63 -3.57 18.28
CA ARG A 441 -0.22 -4.55 17.57
C ARG A 441 0.55 -5.33 16.50
N ILE A 442 1.69 -4.81 16.03
CA ILE A 442 2.49 -5.44 14.98
C ILE A 442 3.14 -6.72 15.52
N ARG A 443 2.85 -7.85 14.88
CA ARG A 443 3.44 -9.14 15.23
C ARG A 443 4.79 -9.30 14.55
N VAL A 444 5.82 -9.64 15.32
CA VAL A 444 7.11 -9.99 14.74
C VAL A 444 7.08 -11.44 14.22
N GLY A 445 7.56 -11.63 13.00
CA GLY A 445 7.58 -12.91 12.30
C GLY A 445 6.47 -13.05 11.26
N MET A 446 6.68 -13.96 10.30
CA MET A 446 5.70 -14.25 9.26
C MET A 446 4.61 -15.25 9.71
N LYS A 447 3.69 -15.58 8.79
CA LYS A 447 2.57 -16.51 8.98
C LYS A 447 3.02 -17.91 9.38
#